data_AF-A0A848MBA5-F1
#
_entry.id   AF-A0A848MBA5-F1
#
_cell.length_a   1.000
_cell.length_b   1.000
_cell.length_c   1.000
_cell.angle_alpha   90.00
_cell.angle_beta   90.00
_cell.angle_gamma   90.00
#
_symmetry.space_group_name_H-M   'P 1'
#
loop_
_entity.id
_entity.type
_entity.pdbx_description
1 polymer ?
#
loop_
_entity_poly.entity_id
_entity_poly.type
_entity_poly.pdbx_seq_one_letter_code
_entity_poly.pdbx_strand_id
1 'polypeptide(L)'
;MSENKAINMAEQKIQSNSTNLNSDAVQPLSATNPTNALTLYITSTGTLKTLGFDAYAKDVLPNEWYASWKPEALKAGAVAIKSYAWYNVTYPRYPATSYGAHLTDKWENYQHYVPGSSHANTNAAVDSVSGIFMKNSNGVVFDTQYRAGTSGQAGTEGSGVLSQHGTQYLATNYSSWNYKAILGYYYNFSNKSNGYIQFTGSGSNPGPYSTNN
;
A
#
# COMPACT_ATOMS: atom_id res chain seq x y z
N MET A 1 34.31 13.64 56.20
CA MET A 1 32.94 13.88 55.70
C MET A 1 33.03 14.13 54.20
N SER A 2 32.42 13.23 53.44
CA SER A 2 32.08 13.19 52.01
C SER A 2 32.91 13.93 50.96
N GLU A 3 33.43 13.12 50.04
CA GLU A 3 33.75 13.42 48.64
C GLU A 3 32.65 14.24 47.93
N ASN A 4 33.05 15.12 47.01
CA ASN A 4 32.27 15.35 45.79
C ASN A 4 33.19 15.67 44.61
N LYS A 5 33.20 14.72 43.67
CA LYS A 5 33.99 14.62 42.45
C LYS A 5 33.02 14.71 41.28
N ALA A 6 33.13 15.73 40.43
CA ALA A 6 32.67 15.73 39.03
C ALA A 6 33.05 17.09 38.41
N ILE A 7 34.24 17.19 37.81
CA ILE A 7 34.51 17.01 36.37
C ILE A 7 34.08 18.23 35.54
N ASN A 8 35.09 18.77 34.89
CA ASN A 8 35.23 20.01 34.17
C ASN A 8 35.15 19.76 32.65
N MET A 9 34.64 20.76 31.91
CA MET A 9 34.77 21.06 30.47
C MET A 9 34.28 20.06 29.42
N ALA A 10 33.35 20.53 28.58
CA ALA A 10 33.38 20.28 27.14
C ALA A 10 32.62 21.41 26.39
N GLU A 11 33.34 22.45 25.98
CA GLU A 11 33.01 23.18 24.75
C GLU A 11 33.61 22.43 23.55
N GLN A 12 32.95 22.58 22.39
CA GLN A 12 33.27 22.00 21.07
C GLN A 12 32.86 20.51 20.96
N LYS A 13 32.08 20.08 19.99
CA LYS A 13 32.10 20.42 18.57
C LYS A 13 30.77 19.96 17.97
N ILE A 14 30.26 20.69 16.99
CA ILE A 14 29.23 20.23 16.05
C ILE A 14 29.66 18.84 15.55
N GLN A 15 28.94 17.81 15.98
CA GLN A 15 29.10 16.47 15.43
C GLN A 15 27.91 16.23 14.52
N SER A 16 28.14 16.57 13.25
CA SER A 16 27.47 15.94 12.11
C SER A 16 27.46 14.44 12.34
N ASN A 17 26.30 13.88 12.69
CA ASN A 17 26.18 12.44 12.82
C ASN A 17 26.05 11.85 11.41
N SER A 18 27.20 11.65 10.79
CA SER A 18 27.43 10.69 9.73
C SER A 18 27.08 9.29 10.26
N THR A 19 25.87 8.82 10.01
CA THR A 19 25.56 7.40 10.20
C THR A 19 26.09 6.62 9.00
N ASN A 20 27.21 5.95 9.24
CA ASN A 20 27.71 4.73 8.59
C ASN A 20 26.91 4.24 7.38
N LEU A 21 27.44 4.50 6.18
CA LEU A 21 27.10 3.76 4.97
C LEU A 21 27.79 2.40 5.03
N ASN A 22 27.14 1.42 5.69
CA ASN A 22 27.16 0.03 5.26
C ASN A 22 26.06 -0.77 5.97
N SER A 23 24.90 -0.84 5.31
CA SER A 23 24.09 -2.06 5.32
C SER A 23 23.40 -2.11 3.97
N ASP A 24 23.63 -3.17 3.20
CA ASP A 24 22.92 -3.49 1.95
C ASP A 24 21.41 -3.73 2.13
N ALA A 25 20.84 -3.33 3.27
CA ALA A 25 19.43 -3.49 3.63
C ALA A 25 18.70 -2.15 3.59
N VAL A 26 17.63 -2.11 2.80
CA VAL A 26 16.65 -1.02 2.83
C VAL A 26 15.95 -1.01 4.18
N GLN A 27 15.92 0.14 4.84
CA GLN A 27 15.42 0.24 6.20
C GLN A 27 13.88 0.24 6.25
N PRO A 28 13.26 -0.50 7.18
CA PRO A 28 11.83 -0.38 7.50
C PRO A 28 11.40 1.07 7.78
N LEU A 29 10.28 1.50 7.19
CA LEU A 29 9.64 2.78 7.52
C LEU A 29 8.36 2.59 8.35
N SER A 30 7.63 3.68 8.64
CA SER A 30 6.50 3.68 9.59
C SER A 30 5.37 2.72 9.19
N ALA A 31 4.87 1.95 10.16
CA ALA A 31 3.72 1.06 10.00
C ALA A 31 2.38 1.77 10.25
N THR A 32 2.38 2.95 10.86
CA THR A 32 1.14 3.65 11.29
C THR A 32 0.77 4.81 10.39
N ASN A 33 1.75 5.37 9.65
CA ASN A 33 1.57 6.42 8.66
C ASN A 33 2.40 6.13 7.40
N PRO A 34 1.84 6.28 6.19
CA PRO A 34 2.61 6.15 4.96
C PRO A 34 3.67 7.24 4.87
N THR A 35 4.82 6.89 4.30
CA THR A 35 5.84 7.87 3.93
C THR A 35 5.42 8.65 2.68
N ASN A 36 6.24 9.61 2.26
CA ASN A 36 5.93 10.39 1.05
C ASN A 36 6.29 9.64 -0.24
N ALA A 37 7.16 8.63 -0.17
CA ALA A 37 7.69 7.95 -1.34
C ALA A 37 8.16 6.52 -1.05
N LEU A 38 8.28 5.76 -2.13
CA LEU A 38 8.91 4.45 -2.22
C LEU A 38 10.11 4.51 -3.17
N THR A 39 10.97 3.50 -3.07
CA THR A 39 12.10 3.28 -3.99
C THR A 39 11.84 2.00 -4.76
N LEU A 40 11.75 2.11 -6.08
CA LEU A 40 11.43 1.03 -7.01
C LEU A 40 12.68 0.68 -7.81
N TYR A 41 12.98 -0.61 -7.95
CA TYR A 41 13.98 -1.08 -8.90
C TYR A 41 13.34 -1.41 -10.24
N ILE A 42 13.83 -0.77 -11.31
CA ILE A 42 13.39 -0.99 -12.69
C ILE A 42 14.27 -2.07 -13.32
N THR A 43 13.75 -3.29 -13.41
CA THR A 43 14.53 -4.47 -13.82
C THR A 43 15.11 -4.38 -15.23
N SER A 44 14.42 -3.71 -16.16
CA SER A 44 14.87 -3.57 -17.55
C SER A 44 16.10 -2.67 -17.73
N THR A 45 16.34 -1.74 -16.79
CA THR A 45 17.43 -0.77 -16.86
C THR A 45 18.45 -0.93 -15.73
N GLY A 46 18.12 -1.70 -14.69
CA GLY A 46 18.95 -1.82 -13.49
C GLY A 46 18.98 -0.56 -12.62
N THR A 47 18.00 0.33 -12.76
CA THR A 47 18.00 1.63 -12.08
C THR A 47 17.02 1.70 -10.91
N LEU A 48 17.32 2.57 -9.95
CA LEU A 48 16.42 2.91 -8.85
C LEU A 48 15.62 4.17 -9.18
N LYS A 49 14.32 4.14 -8.90
CA LYS A 49 13.40 5.26 -9.08
C LYS A 49 12.66 5.55 -7.78
N THR A 50 12.71 6.79 -7.31
CA THR A 50 11.91 7.24 -6.17
C THR A 50 10.58 7.82 -6.67
N LEU A 51 9.47 7.33 -6.12
CA LEU A 51 8.12 7.66 -6.58
C LEU A 51 7.20 7.94 -5.38
N GLY A 52 6.29 8.90 -5.54
CA GLY A 52 5.12 9.00 -4.66
C GLY A 52 4.14 7.86 -4.93
N PHE A 53 3.36 7.46 -3.92
CA PHE A 53 2.44 6.32 -4.02
C PHE A 53 1.36 6.48 -5.10
N ASP A 54 0.80 7.68 -5.27
CA ASP A 54 -0.20 7.92 -6.31
C ASP A 54 0.42 7.87 -7.71
N ALA A 55 1.64 8.43 -7.90
CA ALA A 55 2.35 8.36 -9.17
C ALA A 55 2.71 6.91 -9.54
N TYR A 56 3.13 6.12 -8.54
CA TYR A 56 3.34 4.69 -8.71
C TYR A 56 2.05 3.97 -9.12
N ALA A 57 0.95 4.21 -8.40
CA ALA A 57 -0.33 3.56 -8.68
C ALA A 57 -0.90 3.89 -10.07
N LYS A 58 -0.66 5.09 -10.61
CA LYS A 58 -1.08 5.46 -11.97
C LYS A 58 -0.46 4.58 -13.07
N ASP A 59 0.75 4.11 -12.84
CA ASP A 59 1.51 3.22 -13.76
C ASP A 59 1.44 1.74 -13.36
N VAL A 60 0.69 1.37 -12.30
CA VAL A 60 0.43 -0.03 -11.91
C VAL A 60 -1.00 -0.43 -12.20
N LEU A 61 -1.96 0.41 -11.78
CA LEU A 61 -3.39 0.09 -11.87
C LEU A 61 -3.85 -0.33 -13.28
N PRO A 62 -3.45 0.32 -14.40
CA PRO A 62 -3.88 -0.13 -15.73
C PRO A 62 -3.27 -1.47 -16.18
N ASN A 63 -2.24 -1.97 -15.51
CA ASN A 63 -1.61 -3.27 -15.79
C ASN A 63 -2.15 -4.40 -14.91
N GLU A 64 -2.92 -4.05 -13.88
CA GLU A 64 -3.45 -4.97 -12.86
C GLU A 64 -4.99 -5.01 -12.87
N TRP A 65 -5.63 -3.92 -13.26
CA TRP A 65 -7.08 -3.80 -13.47
C TRP A 65 -7.35 -3.33 -14.90
N TYR A 66 -8.37 -3.89 -15.54
CA TYR A 66 -8.82 -3.39 -16.83
C TYR A 66 -9.43 -2.00 -16.66
N ALA A 67 -8.92 -1.02 -17.40
CA ALA A 67 -9.36 0.38 -17.29
C ALA A 67 -10.84 0.63 -17.67
N SER A 68 -11.51 -0.36 -18.27
CA SER A 68 -12.95 -0.35 -18.58
C SER A 68 -13.84 -0.80 -17.42
N TRP A 69 -13.27 -1.29 -16.33
CA TRP A 69 -14.01 -1.73 -15.15
C TRP A 69 -14.67 -0.58 -14.39
N LYS A 70 -15.62 -0.92 -13.51
CA LYS A 70 -16.42 0.04 -12.76
C LYS A 70 -15.52 0.97 -11.91
N PRO A 71 -15.87 2.26 -11.78
CA PRO A 71 -15.06 3.20 -11.00
C PRO A 71 -14.74 2.73 -9.57
N GLU A 72 -15.70 2.17 -8.85
CA GLU A 72 -15.47 1.68 -7.48
C GLU A 72 -14.57 0.43 -7.43
N ALA A 73 -14.55 -0.38 -8.49
CA ALA A 73 -13.58 -1.49 -8.63
C ALA A 73 -12.16 -0.95 -8.82
N LEU A 74 -11.99 0.06 -9.69
CA LEU A 74 -10.70 0.72 -9.92
C LEU A 74 -10.20 1.44 -8.66
N LYS A 75 -11.08 2.11 -7.91
CA LYS A 75 -10.72 2.74 -6.62
C LYS A 75 -10.28 1.71 -5.57
N ALA A 76 -10.96 0.56 -5.50
CA ALA A 76 -10.55 -0.52 -4.61
C ALA A 76 -9.15 -1.05 -4.99
N GLY A 77 -8.91 -1.29 -6.27
CA GLY A 77 -7.58 -1.64 -6.80
C GLY A 77 -6.52 -0.59 -6.46
N ALA A 78 -6.82 0.70 -6.68
CA ALA A 78 -5.90 1.81 -6.39
C ALA A 78 -5.46 1.84 -4.92
N VAL A 79 -6.41 1.72 -3.98
CA VAL A 79 -6.08 1.72 -2.54
C VAL A 79 -5.30 0.47 -2.15
N ALA A 80 -5.64 -0.70 -2.70
CA ALA A 80 -4.90 -1.94 -2.44
C ALA A 80 -3.46 -1.88 -2.97
N ILE A 81 -3.27 -1.34 -4.18
CA ILE A 81 -1.94 -1.15 -4.77
C ILE A 81 -1.07 -0.23 -3.90
N LYS A 82 -1.61 0.91 -3.50
CA LYS A 82 -0.87 1.88 -2.66
C LYS A 82 -0.55 1.34 -1.28
N SER A 83 -1.48 0.60 -0.68
CA SER A 83 -1.29 0.01 0.65
C SER A 83 -0.28 -1.15 0.61
N TYR A 84 -0.26 -1.93 -0.47
CA TYR A 84 0.73 -2.98 -0.69
C TYR A 84 2.13 -2.39 -0.86
N ALA A 85 2.24 -1.32 -1.64
CA ALA A 85 3.49 -0.58 -1.78
C ALA A 85 3.97 -0.02 -0.43
N TRP A 86 3.07 0.58 0.36
CA TRP A 86 3.40 1.05 1.70
C TRP A 86 3.85 -0.10 2.61
N TYR A 87 3.16 -1.24 2.59
CA TYR A 87 3.56 -2.42 3.35
C TYR A 87 4.99 -2.87 3.02
N ASN A 88 5.39 -2.89 1.74
CA ASN A 88 6.75 -3.28 1.34
C ASN A 88 7.80 -2.19 1.64
N VAL A 89 7.37 -0.94 1.81
CA VAL A 89 8.22 0.13 2.34
C VAL A 89 8.45 -0.03 3.84
N THR A 90 7.42 -0.45 4.59
CA THR A 90 7.50 -0.74 6.03
C THR A 90 8.24 -2.06 6.31
N TYR A 91 8.03 -3.08 5.49
CA TYR A 91 8.59 -4.41 5.65
C TYR A 91 9.26 -4.88 4.35
N PRO A 92 10.42 -4.30 3.98
CA PRO A 92 11.12 -4.66 2.75
C PRO A 92 11.48 -6.14 2.70
N ARG A 93 11.32 -6.76 1.52
CA ARG A 93 11.57 -8.19 1.31
C ARG A 93 12.35 -8.46 0.02
N TYR A 94 12.87 -9.68 -0.10
CA TYR A 94 13.48 -10.18 -1.33
C TYR A 94 12.42 -10.30 -2.45
N PRO A 95 12.75 -10.06 -3.73
CA PRO A 95 14.06 -9.68 -4.25
C PRO A 95 14.41 -8.19 -4.19
N ALA A 96 13.50 -7.28 -3.88
CA ALA A 96 13.79 -5.85 -3.95
C ALA A 96 14.96 -5.42 -3.05
N THR A 97 15.10 -6.03 -1.87
CA THR A 97 16.20 -5.73 -0.94
C THR A 97 17.58 -6.01 -1.52
N SER A 98 17.75 -6.96 -2.45
CA SER A 98 19.05 -7.21 -3.10
C SER A 98 19.50 -6.09 -4.04
N TYR A 99 18.59 -5.16 -4.36
CA TYR A 99 18.85 -4.00 -5.22
C TYR A 99 18.82 -2.68 -4.46
N GLY A 100 18.69 -2.70 -3.12
CA GLY A 100 18.48 -1.47 -2.36
C GLY A 100 17.13 -0.81 -2.62
N ALA A 101 16.11 -1.59 -3.00
CA ALA A 101 14.75 -1.12 -3.28
C ALA A 101 13.69 -1.69 -2.32
N HIS A 102 12.54 -1.02 -2.28
CA HIS A 102 11.36 -1.49 -1.54
C HIS A 102 10.52 -2.46 -2.40
N LEU A 103 10.44 -2.21 -3.71
CA LEU A 103 9.72 -3.03 -4.69
C LEU A 103 10.55 -3.18 -5.97
N THR A 104 10.19 -4.15 -6.81
CA THR A 104 10.59 -4.19 -8.23
C THR A 104 9.37 -3.99 -9.13
N ASP A 105 9.59 -3.72 -10.41
CA ASP A 105 8.55 -3.55 -11.44
C ASP A 105 7.93 -4.88 -11.95
N LYS A 106 8.31 -6.02 -11.33
CA LYS A 106 7.93 -7.36 -11.76
C LYS A 106 6.69 -7.88 -11.04
N TRP A 107 5.69 -8.28 -11.81
CA TRP A 107 4.43 -8.86 -11.32
C TRP A 107 4.62 -10.21 -10.61
N GLU A 108 5.70 -10.94 -10.93
CA GLU A 108 5.99 -12.25 -10.33
C GLU A 108 6.30 -12.15 -8.83
N ASN A 109 6.83 -11.01 -8.38
CA ASN A 109 7.25 -10.81 -7.00
C ASN A 109 6.50 -9.68 -6.29
N TYR A 110 6.03 -8.69 -7.05
CA TYR A 110 5.35 -7.50 -6.53
C TYR A 110 4.14 -7.13 -7.39
N GLN A 111 4.23 -6.03 -8.13
CA GLN A 111 3.14 -5.46 -8.91
C GLN A 111 3.67 -5.01 -10.25
N HIS A 112 2.85 -5.09 -11.28
CA HIS A 112 3.27 -4.78 -12.64
C HIS A 112 3.35 -3.26 -12.88
N TYR A 113 4.49 -2.65 -12.55
CA TYR A 113 4.76 -1.24 -12.85
C TYR A 113 5.29 -1.12 -14.28
N VAL A 114 4.59 -0.36 -15.13
CA VAL A 114 5.05 -0.07 -16.49
C VAL A 114 5.15 1.46 -16.64
N PRO A 115 6.36 2.05 -16.75
CA PRO A 115 6.51 3.49 -16.85
C PRO A 115 5.71 4.09 -18.00
N GLY A 116 4.87 5.08 -17.70
CA GLY A 116 4.09 5.78 -18.73
C GLY A 116 2.88 5.01 -19.26
N SER A 117 2.50 3.89 -18.62
CA SER A 117 1.30 3.13 -18.99
C SER A 117 0.00 3.72 -18.44
N SER A 118 0.05 4.90 -17.81
CA SER A 118 -1.10 5.58 -17.22
C SER A 118 -2.29 5.66 -18.19
N HIS A 119 -3.51 5.52 -17.66
CA HIS A 119 -4.74 5.55 -18.44
C HIS A 119 -5.76 6.47 -17.75
N ALA A 120 -6.57 7.21 -18.52
CA ALA A 120 -7.46 8.24 -17.98
C ALA A 120 -8.40 7.73 -16.86
N ASN A 121 -9.09 6.60 -17.09
CA ASN A 121 -10.00 6.02 -16.09
C ASN A 121 -9.29 5.54 -14.82
N THR A 122 -8.12 4.92 -14.94
CA THR A 122 -7.36 4.44 -13.77
C THR A 122 -6.72 5.62 -13.04
N ASN A 123 -6.26 6.64 -13.75
CA ASN A 123 -5.78 7.89 -13.16
C ASN A 123 -6.87 8.58 -12.36
N ALA A 124 -8.08 8.71 -12.91
CA ALA A 124 -9.23 9.29 -12.20
C ALA A 124 -9.56 8.50 -10.92
N ALA A 125 -9.47 7.17 -10.96
CA ALA A 125 -9.65 6.35 -9.76
C ALA A 125 -8.55 6.62 -8.71
N VAL A 126 -7.27 6.64 -9.11
CA VAL A 126 -6.15 6.94 -8.21
C VAL A 126 -6.30 8.33 -7.59
N ASP A 127 -6.62 9.35 -8.41
CA ASP A 127 -6.81 10.73 -7.97
C ASP A 127 -7.96 10.85 -6.96
N SER A 128 -9.07 10.15 -7.19
CA SER A 128 -10.23 10.17 -6.29
C SER A 128 -9.98 9.56 -4.91
N VAL A 129 -8.94 8.73 -4.78
CA VAL A 129 -8.54 8.11 -3.52
C VAL A 129 -7.12 8.54 -3.11
N SER A 130 -6.63 9.67 -3.62
CA SER A 130 -5.31 10.22 -3.29
C SER A 130 -5.12 10.30 -1.77
N GLY A 131 -3.96 9.88 -1.29
CA GLY A 131 -3.66 9.86 0.16
C GLY A 131 -4.44 8.83 1.01
N ILE A 132 -5.32 8.02 0.41
CA ILE A 132 -6.06 6.96 1.10
C ILE A 132 -5.30 5.63 1.01
N PHE A 133 -5.04 5.04 2.17
CA PHE A 133 -4.37 3.76 2.40
C PHE A 133 -5.14 2.93 3.43
N MET A 134 -4.92 1.63 3.47
CA MET A 134 -5.52 0.71 4.44
C MET A 134 -4.61 0.47 5.64
N LYS A 135 -5.25 0.34 6.81
CA LYS A 135 -4.65 -0.18 8.05
C LYS A 135 -5.57 -1.25 8.62
N ASN A 136 -5.03 -2.20 9.36
CA ASN A 136 -5.84 -3.19 10.06
C ASN A 136 -6.53 -2.55 11.27
N SER A 137 -7.32 -3.35 12.00
CA SER A 137 -8.01 -2.91 13.21
C SER A 137 -7.09 -2.37 14.31
N ASN A 138 -5.80 -2.74 14.31
CA ASN A 138 -4.79 -2.26 15.25
C ASN A 138 -4.12 -0.95 14.78
N GLY A 139 -4.55 -0.39 13.65
CA GLY A 139 -4.03 0.88 13.14
C GLY A 139 -2.64 0.79 12.51
N VAL A 140 -2.22 -0.40 12.03
CA VAL A 140 -0.97 -0.60 11.28
C VAL A 140 -1.22 -1.12 9.87
N VAL A 141 -0.32 -0.81 8.93
CA VAL A 141 -0.32 -1.35 7.57
C VAL A 141 -0.17 -2.87 7.57
N PHE A 142 -0.75 -3.53 6.58
CA PHE A 142 -0.70 -4.97 6.40
C PHE A 142 -0.54 -5.31 4.91
N ASP A 143 -0.12 -6.54 4.60
CA ASP A 143 0.04 -6.99 3.21
C ASP A 143 -1.34 -7.13 2.53
N THR A 144 -1.69 -6.16 1.70
CA THR A 144 -2.94 -6.09 0.92
C THR A 144 -2.82 -6.79 -0.42
N GLN A 145 -2.20 -7.98 -0.43
CA GLN A 145 -2.08 -8.83 -1.61
C GLN A 145 -3.43 -9.01 -2.31
N TYR A 146 -3.35 -9.13 -3.64
CA TYR A 146 -4.48 -9.38 -4.53
C TYR A 146 -4.11 -10.46 -5.56
N ARG A 147 -5.13 -10.99 -6.23
CA ARG A 147 -5.01 -11.98 -7.31
C ARG A 147 -6.15 -11.81 -8.33
N ALA A 148 -6.00 -12.40 -9.51
CA ALA A 148 -7.01 -12.37 -10.58
C ALA A 148 -8.42 -12.75 -10.08
N GLY A 149 -8.52 -13.89 -9.41
CA GLY A 149 -9.82 -14.50 -9.09
C GLY A 149 -10.55 -14.98 -10.34
N THR A 150 -11.85 -15.21 -10.23
CA THR A 150 -12.67 -15.77 -11.31
C THR A 150 -13.64 -14.70 -11.82
N SER A 151 -13.69 -14.51 -13.14
CA SER A 151 -14.66 -13.60 -13.77
C SER A 151 -16.10 -13.96 -13.37
N GLY A 152 -16.90 -12.95 -13.03
CA GLY A 152 -18.30 -13.15 -12.62
C GLY A 152 -18.47 -13.67 -11.19
N GLN A 153 -17.43 -13.69 -10.36
CA GLN A 153 -17.51 -14.13 -8.96
C GLN A 153 -16.90 -13.10 -8.01
N ALA A 154 -17.54 -12.89 -6.85
CA ALA A 154 -16.99 -12.07 -5.77
C ALA A 154 -15.70 -12.69 -5.17
N GLY A 155 -15.56 -14.02 -5.20
CA GLY A 155 -14.55 -14.73 -4.42
C GLY A 155 -15.03 -14.97 -2.99
N THR A 156 -14.12 -14.91 -2.02
CA THR A 156 -14.39 -15.29 -0.63
C THR A 156 -14.30 -14.06 0.30
N GLU A 157 -15.39 -13.79 1.02
CA GLU A 157 -15.45 -12.79 2.08
C GLU A 157 -14.46 -13.13 3.21
N GLY A 158 -13.81 -12.13 3.78
CA GLY A 158 -12.86 -12.31 4.89
C GLY A 158 -11.61 -13.12 4.52
N SER A 159 -11.33 -13.31 3.23
CA SER A 159 -10.19 -14.13 2.78
C SER A 159 -8.81 -13.51 3.03
N GLY A 160 -8.74 -12.20 3.32
CA GLY A 160 -7.49 -11.47 3.47
C GLY A 160 -6.73 -11.24 2.18
N VAL A 161 -7.33 -11.55 1.02
CA VAL A 161 -6.75 -11.37 -0.32
C VAL A 161 -7.81 -10.84 -1.27
N LEU A 162 -7.57 -9.68 -1.87
CA LEU A 162 -8.49 -9.04 -2.81
C LEU A 162 -8.55 -9.81 -4.14
N SER A 163 -9.75 -10.00 -4.69
CA SER A 163 -9.97 -10.57 -6.02
C SER A 163 -10.16 -9.46 -7.04
N GLN A 164 -9.32 -9.37 -8.07
CA GLN A 164 -9.44 -8.38 -9.16
C GLN A 164 -10.81 -8.49 -9.83
N HIS A 165 -11.16 -9.66 -10.38
CA HIS A 165 -12.48 -9.91 -10.94
C HIS A 165 -13.60 -9.74 -9.92
N GLY A 166 -13.34 -10.03 -8.65
CA GLY A 166 -14.29 -9.85 -7.56
C GLY A 166 -14.61 -8.38 -7.29
N THR A 167 -13.63 -7.46 -7.38
CA THR A 167 -13.91 -6.02 -7.29
C THR A 167 -14.87 -5.57 -8.39
N GLN A 168 -14.67 -6.05 -9.62
CA GLN A 168 -15.55 -5.76 -10.74
C GLN A 168 -16.94 -6.36 -10.55
N TYR A 169 -17.02 -7.60 -10.07
CA TYR A 169 -18.29 -8.27 -9.77
C TYR A 169 -19.08 -7.49 -8.71
N LEU A 170 -18.44 -7.16 -7.58
CA LEU A 170 -19.09 -6.46 -6.48
C LEU A 170 -19.55 -5.06 -6.90
N ALA A 171 -18.68 -4.29 -7.56
CA ALA A 171 -19.03 -2.95 -8.06
C ALA A 171 -20.13 -2.97 -9.14
N THR A 172 -20.33 -4.11 -9.83
CA THR A 172 -21.38 -4.26 -10.85
C THR A 172 -22.72 -4.67 -10.24
N ASN A 173 -22.70 -5.60 -9.27
CA ASN A 173 -23.92 -6.23 -8.74
C ASN A 173 -24.44 -5.55 -7.46
N TYR A 174 -23.61 -4.77 -6.78
CA TYR A 174 -23.97 -4.05 -5.55
C TYR A 174 -23.76 -2.56 -5.77
N SER A 175 -24.70 -1.91 -6.46
CA SER A 175 -24.56 -0.51 -6.90
C SER A 175 -24.41 0.51 -5.78
N SER A 176 -24.83 0.18 -4.56
CA SER A 176 -24.64 1.02 -3.36
C SER A 176 -23.27 0.86 -2.71
N TRP A 177 -22.47 -0.14 -3.12
CA TRP A 177 -21.16 -0.39 -2.55
C TRP A 177 -20.11 0.54 -3.17
N ASN A 178 -19.39 1.25 -2.30
CA ASN A 178 -18.18 1.97 -2.67
C ASN A 178 -16.94 1.10 -2.48
N TYR A 179 -15.78 1.62 -2.89
CA TYR A 179 -14.50 0.93 -2.75
C TYR A 179 -14.17 0.51 -1.32
N LYS A 180 -14.62 1.24 -0.28
CA LYS A 180 -14.39 0.87 1.12
C LYS A 180 -15.18 -0.39 1.48
N ALA A 181 -16.42 -0.52 1.03
CA ALA A 181 -17.23 -1.71 1.22
C ALA A 181 -16.61 -2.93 0.50
N ILE A 182 -16.18 -2.74 -0.76
CA ILE A 182 -15.49 -3.79 -1.54
C ILE A 182 -14.22 -4.25 -0.83
N LEU A 183 -13.36 -3.34 -0.36
CA LEU A 183 -12.15 -3.69 0.38
C LEU A 183 -12.49 -4.36 1.72
N GLY A 184 -13.52 -3.87 2.40
CA GLY A 184 -14.04 -4.45 3.63
C GLY A 184 -14.47 -5.91 3.45
N TYR A 185 -15.13 -6.25 2.35
CA TYR A 185 -15.51 -7.63 2.03
C TYR A 185 -14.32 -8.59 2.07
N TYR A 186 -13.13 -8.20 1.59
CA TYR A 186 -11.97 -9.10 1.59
C TYR A 186 -11.18 -9.07 2.89
N TYR A 187 -11.06 -7.91 3.53
CA TYR A 187 -10.07 -7.72 4.60
C TYR A 187 -10.67 -7.63 6.02
N ASN A 188 -11.94 -7.26 6.18
CA ASN A 188 -12.58 -7.27 7.50
C ASN A 188 -12.63 -8.70 8.05
N PHE A 189 -12.35 -8.85 9.34
CA PHE A 189 -12.44 -10.14 10.03
C PHE A 189 -11.67 -11.27 9.32
N SER A 190 -10.53 -10.92 8.72
CA SER A 190 -9.63 -11.83 8.03
C SER A 190 -8.35 -12.04 8.82
N ASN A 191 -7.46 -12.90 8.33
CA ASN A 191 -6.11 -13.04 8.88
C ASN A 191 -5.26 -11.74 8.78
N LYS A 192 -5.72 -10.72 8.06
CA LYS A 192 -5.08 -9.40 7.98
C LYS A 192 -5.59 -8.41 9.02
N SER A 193 -6.83 -8.58 9.47
CA SER A 193 -7.50 -7.68 10.41
C SER A 193 -8.61 -8.42 11.15
N ASN A 194 -8.45 -8.58 12.47
CA ASN A 194 -9.44 -9.25 13.32
C ASN A 194 -10.71 -8.41 13.55
N GLY A 195 -10.75 -7.18 13.03
CA GLY A 195 -11.91 -6.30 13.02
C GLY A 195 -12.02 -5.54 11.71
N TYR A 196 -12.82 -4.46 11.71
CA TYR A 196 -12.93 -3.57 10.55
C TYR A 196 -11.58 -2.91 10.22
N ILE A 197 -11.22 -2.95 8.94
CA ILE A 197 -10.06 -2.19 8.44
C ILE A 197 -10.31 -0.68 8.55
N GLN A 198 -9.23 0.08 8.70
CA GLN A 198 -9.26 1.53 8.77
C GLN A 198 -8.69 2.13 7.49
N PHE A 199 -9.08 3.36 7.16
CA PHE A 199 -8.55 4.10 6.02
C PHE A 199 -7.87 5.39 6.48
N THR A 200 -6.72 5.73 5.90
CA THR A 200 -6.11 7.06 6.11
C THR A 200 -6.90 8.13 5.34
N GLY A 201 -6.92 9.36 5.84
CA GLY A 201 -7.27 10.54 5.03
C GLY A 201 -8.73 11.03 4.98
N SER A 202 -9.72 10.37 5.60
CA SER A 202 -11.01 11.01 6.01
C SER A 202 -11.85 10.04 6.84
N GLY A 203 -12.34 10.53 7.98
CA GLY A 203 -13.08 9.78 8.98
C GLY A 203 -14.38 9.18 8.44
N SER A 204 -14.38 7.86 8.30
CA SER A 204 -15.47 6.96 8.72
C SER A 204 -15.11 5.54 8.31
N ASN A 205 -15.16 4.66 9.31
CA ASN A 205 -15.10 3.22 9.19
C ASN A 205 -16.40 2.75 8.51
N PRO A 206 -16.39 1.90 7.47
CA PRO A 206 -17.61 1.28 6.98
C PRO A 206 -18.13 0.31 8.07
N GLY A 207 -18.97 0.82 8.97
CA GLY A 207 -19.81 -0.01 9.82
C GLY A 207 -20.74 -0.90 8.97
N PRO A 208 -21.33 -1.94 9.58
CA PRO A 208 -21.95 -3.04 8.85
C PRO A 208 -23.07 -2.53 7.94
N TYR A 209 -23.09 -3.12 6.74
CA TYR A 209 -24.03 -2.91 5.65
C TYR A 209 -25.45 -2.57 6.11
N SER A 210 -25.94 -1.38 5.73
CA SER A 210 -27.37 -1.08 5.77
C SER A 210 -28.06 -1.89 4.68
N THR A 211 -28.55 -3.08 5.02
CA THR A 211 -29.62 -3.72 4.24
C THR A 211 -30.88 -2.92 4.49
N ASN A 212 -31.18 -1.96 3.62
CA ASN A 212 -32.48 -1.32 3.65
C ASN A 212 -33.53 -2.33 3.16
N ASN A 213 -34.43 -2.62 4.10
CA ASN A 213 -35.71 -3.31 3.97
C ASN A 213 -36.54 -2.75 2.80
#